data_AF-A0A1F6WNG9-F1
#
_entry.id   AF-A0A1F6WNG9-F1
#
_cell.length_a   1.000
_cell.length_b   1.000
_cell.length_c   1.000
_cell.angle_alpha   90.00
_cell.angle_beta   90.00
_cell.angle_gamma   90.00
#
_symmetry.space_group_name_H-M   'P 1'
#
loop_
_entity.id
_entity.type
_entity.pdbx_description
1 polymer ?
#
loop_
_entity_poly.entity_id
_entity_poly.type
_entity_poly.pdbx_seq_one_letter_code
_entity_poly.pdbx_strand_id
1 'polypeptide(L)'
;MIPYLYMKYTLVFLDTETTGKENTDRLCQLAYKKLDEPMESLFNHFYKPPVPISIGSMAVHHITSEMVADKPLFIESPEYETTKHLLEEENTVVICHNAQFDVAILKRENIRPANSIDTLRLVRFLDPDMIMEKHNLQYLRYLLELDKDTSEKIEAHDAKGDVIILELLFKRLLKKMRGLPIANSNVGLPLTNSNVGLPLTPSKGGGIDISDEAIIEEMMRISKEPMLIGKFAFGKHNGKRVADVAVEDPGYLQWLLTQKRQSENPDSEADWIHTLEHFLKT
;
A
#
# COMPACT_ATOMS: atom_id res chain seq x y z
N MET A 1 0.97 23.19 16.62
CA MET A 1 1.54 22.18 15.72
C MET A 1 2.90 21.83 16.30
N ILE A 2 2.99 20.71 17.01
CA ILE A 2 4.28 20.24 17.56
C ILE A 2 5.04 19.66 16.36
N PRO A 3 6.27 20.09 16.06
CA PRO A 3 7.05 19.50 14.99
C PRO A 3 7.28 18.03 15.32
N TYR A 4 7.09 17.12 14.35
CA TYR A 4 7.33 15.66 14.47
C TYR A 4 8.82 15.29 14.67
N LEU A 5 9.63 16.19 15.24
CA LEU A 5 11.09 16.07 15.41
C LEU A 5 11.52 14.91 16.34
N TYR A 6 10.57 14.19 16.94
CA TYR A 6 10.81 13.08 17.88
C TYR A 6 9.92 11.86 17.60
N MET A 7 9.64 11.55 16.34
CA MET A 7 9.04 10.26 15.98
C MET A 7 10.10 9.16 16.01
N LYS A 8 9.80 8.03 16.67
CA LYS A 8 10.64 6.81 16.64
C LYS A 8 10.95 6.36 15.20
N TYR A 9 10.02 6.60 14.28
CA TYR A 9 10.07 6.12 12.90
C TYR A 9 10.26 7.26 11.89
N THR A 10 11.10 7.02 10.88
CA THR A 10 11.18 7.83 9.67
C THR A 10 10.17 7.30 8.67
N LEU A 11 9.13 8.09 8.39
CA LEU A 11 8.06 7.71 7.46
C LEU A 11 8.38 8.21 6.05
N VAL A 12 8.49 7.28 5.09
CA VAL A 12 8.87 7.55 3.70
C VAL A 12 7.75 7.11 2.77
N PHE A 13 7.06 8.07 2.15
CA PHE A 13 6.06 7.81 1.11
C PHE A 13 6.79 7.50 -0.19
N LEU A 14 6.48 6.38 -0.83
CA LEU A 14 7.20 5.89 -2.00
C LEU A 14 6.24 5.34 -3.04
N ASP A 15 6.55 5.62 -4.30
CA ASP A 15 5.87 5.05 -5.46
C ASP A 15 6.87 4.74 -6.57
N THR A 16 6.59 3.70 -7.36
CA THR A 16 7.42 3.27 -8.48
C THR A 16 6.64 3.15 -9.77
N GLU A 17 7.19 3.70 -10.86
CA GLU A 17 6.76 3.34 -12.21
C GLU A 17 7.73 2.32 -12.80
N THR A 18 7.20 1.35 -13.55
CA THR A 18 7.91 0.10 -13.85
C THR A 18 7.66 -0.40 -15.27
N THR A 19 8.52 -1.28 -15.76
CA THR A 19 8.37 -1.85 -17.12
C THR A 19 7.12 -2.72 -17.29
N GLY A 20 6.49 -3.16 -16.20
CA GLY A 20 5.39 -4.12 -16.18
C GLY A 20 5.04 -4.60 -14.77
N LYS A 21 4.33 -5.73 -14.66
CA LYS A 21 3.86 -6.27 -13.37
C LYS A 21 4.39 -7.67 -13.04
N GLU A 22 5.25 -8.20 -13.90
CA GLU A 22 5.82 -9.53 -13.83
C GLU A 22 7.10 -9.55 -12.99
N ASN A 23 7.58 -10.76 -12.68
CA ASN A 23 8.78 -10.94 -11.85
C ASN A 23 10.09 -10.47 -12.50
N THR A 24 10.07 -10.24 -13.81
CA THR A 24 11.21 -9.73 -14.59
C THR A 24 11.23 -8.22 -14.72
N ASP A 25 10.15 -7.54 -14.30
CA ASP A 25 9.99 -6.10 -14.53
C ASP A 25 10.84 -5.25 -13.58
N ARG A 26 11.27 -4.10 -14.12
CA ARG A 26 12.31 -3.23 -13.56
C ARG A 26 11.81 -1.80 -13.37
N LEU A 27 12.51 -1.06 -12.52
CA LEU A 27 12.22 0.33 -12.19
C LEU A 27 12.44 1.26 -13.39
N CYS A 28 11.49 2.17 -13.62
CA CYS A 28 11.56 3.25 -14.62
C CYS A 28 11.58 4.64 -13.97
N GLN A 29 10.83 4.83 -12.90
CA GLN A 29 10.80 6.06 -12.10
C GLN A 29 10.68 5.70 -10.63
N LEU A 30 11.41 6.41 -9.78
CA LEU A 30 11.26 6.35 -8.33
C LEU A 30 10.94 7.74 -7.82
N ALA A 31 9.87 7.84 -7.04
CA ALA A 31 9.62 9.01 -6.22
C ALA A 31 9.49 8.61 -4.76
N TYR A 32 10.03 9.47 -3.88
CA TYR A 32 9.73 9.35 -2.47
C TYR A 32 9.81 10.69 -1.74
N LYS A 33 9.12 10.76 -0.61
CA LYS A 33 9.13 11.94 0.27
C LYS A 33 9.05 11.51 1.73
N LYS A 34 9.88 12.10 2.58
CA LYS A 34 9.77 11.94 4.03
C LYS A 34 8.59 12.77 4.57
N LEU A 35 7.90 12.24 5.57
CA LEU A 35 6.75 12.93 6.18
C LEU A 35 7.13 14.34 6.66
N ASP A 36 6.29 15.30 6.31
CA ASP A 36 6.39 16.71 6.69
C ASP A 36 7.68 17.44 6.28
N GLU A 37 8.54 16.80 5.47
CA GLU A 37 9.54 17.53 4.72
C GLU A 37 8.89 18.42 3.66
N PRO A 38 9.53 19.54 3.28
CA PRO A 38 9.02 20.44 2.26
C PRO A 38 8.91 19.75 0.89
N MET A 39 8.05 20.27 0.00
CA MET A 39 7.83 19.67 -1.32
C MET A 39 9.10 19.62 -2.17
N GLU A 40 10.00 20.58 -1.97
CA GLU A 40 11.29 20.69 -2.64
C GLU A 40 12.25 19.56 -2.30
N SER A 41 12.02 18.81 -1.20
CA SER A 41 12.82 17.62 -0.87
C SER A 41 12.26 16.33 -1.47
N LEU A 42 11.10 16.38 -2.15
CA LEU A 42 10.54 15.23 -2.83
C LEU A 42 11.54 14.73 -3.88
N PHE A 43 12.02 13.51 -3.66
CA PHE A 43 12.86 12.79 -4.59
C PHE A 43 12.02 12.33 -5.77
N ASN A 44 12.44 12.61 -7.00
CA ASN A 44 11.75 12.16 -8.22
C ASN A 44 12.74 11.99 -9.37
N HIS A 45 13.11 10.76 -9.71
CA HIS A 45 14.12 10.46 -10.73
C HIS A 45 13.65 9.37 -11.69
N PHE A 46 14.06 9.50 -12.96
CA PHE A 46 13.84 8.52 -14.02
C PHE A 46 15.12 7.73 -14.30
N TYR A 47 14.96 6.46 -14.62
CA TYR A 47 16.04 5.51 -14.87
C TYR A 47 15.79 4.76 -16.16
N LYS A 48 16.89 4.34 -16.80
CA LYS A 48 16.83 3.42 -17.93
C LYS A 48 16.69 2.00 -17.38
N PRO A 49 15.56 1.30 -17.61
CA PRO A 49 15.48 -0.10 -17.23
C PRO A 49 16.35 -0.96 -18.17
N PRO A 50 16.91 -2.08 -17.69
CA PRO A 50 17.67 -3.02 -18.52
C PRO A 50 16.78 -3.95 -19.36
N VAL A 51 15.47 -3.79 -19.29
CA VAL A 51 14.47 -4.54 -20.07
C VAL A 51 13.50 -3.55 -20.74
N PRO A 52 12.85 -3.93 -21.87
CA PRO A 52 11.88 -3.06 -22.52
C PRO A 52 10.70 -2.73 -21.61
N ILE A 53 10.21 -1.48 -21.69
CA ILE A 53 8.97 -1.06 -21.04
C ILE A 53 7.80 -1.64 -21.85
N SER A 54 6.87 -2.33 -21.19
CA SER A 54 5.71 -2.88 -21.87
C SER A 54 4.78 -1.76 -22.37
N ILE A 55 4.10 -1.98 -23.51
CA ILE A 55 3.10 -1.03 -24.01
C ILE A 55 1.98 -0.80 -22.98
N GLY A 56 1.63 -1.83 -22.20
CA GLY A 56 0.66 -1.72 -21.12
C GLY A 56 1.10 -0.71 -20.04
N SER A 57 2.37 -0.77 -19.62
CA SER A 57 2.92 0.19 -18.66
C SER A 57 3.03 1.59 -19.26
N MET A 58 3.52 1.72 -20.49
CA MET A 58 3.56 3.02 -21.20
C MET A 58 2.17 3.66 -21.30
N ALA A 59 1.13 2.86 -21.54
CA ALA A 59 -0.25 3.35 -21.62
C ALA A 59 -0.80 3.83 -20.27
N VAL A 60 -0.23 3.36 -19.16
CA VAL A 60 -0.61 3.76 -17.80
C VAL A 60 0.16 4.99 -17.36
N HIS A 61 1.49 4.93 -17.32
CA HIS A 61 2.34 5.97 -16.72
C HIS A 61 3.04 6.89 -17.73
N HIS A 62 2.83 6.65 -19.04
CA HIS A 62 3.32 7.51 -20.13
C HIS A 62 4.85 7.67 -20.25
N ILE A 63 5.64 6.82 -19.58
CA ILE A 63 7.10 6.80 -19.71
C ILE A 63 7.46 5.89 -20.87
N THR A 64 8.13 6.44 -21.87
CA THR A 64 8.56 5.71 -23.06
C THR A 64 10.03 5.33 -22.95
N SER A 65 10.48 4.34 -23.73
CA SER A 65 11.89 3.95 -23.75
C SER A 65 12.79 5.08 -24.24
N GLU A 66 12.29 5.93 -25.13
CA GLU A 66 12.95 7.12 -25.64
C GLU A 66 13.18 8.16 -24.53
N MET A 67 12.19 8.38 -23.65
CA MET A 67 12.31 9.36 -22.55
C MET A 67 13.43 9.01 -21.56
N VAL A 68 13.75 7.73 -21.40
CA VAL A 68 14.75 7.25 -20.43
C VAL A 68 16.03 6.72 -21.09
N ALA A 69 16.18 6.83 -22.42
CA ALA A 69 17.27 6.21 -23.15
C ALA A 69 18.68 6.65 -22.70
N ASP A 70 18.80 7.91 -22.28
CA ASP A 70 20.05 8.56 -21.84
C ASP A 70 20.20 8.58 -20.29
N LYS A 71 19.26 7.97 -19.55
CA LYS A 71 19.33 7.88 -18.10
C LYS A 71 20.22 6.71 -17.66
N PRO A 72 20.84 6.77 -16.46
CA PRO A 72 21.59 5.63 -15.94
C PRO A 72 20.64 4.49 -15.54
N LEU A 73 21.20 3.29 -15.35
CA LEU A 73 20.54 2.27 -14.55
C LEU A 73 20.38 2.79 -13.11
N PHE A 74 19.32 2.42 -12.40
CA PHE A 74 19.13 2.85 -11.02
C PHE A 74 20.31 2.45 -10.11
N ILE A 75 20.80 1.22 -10.23
CA ILE A 75 21.95 0.73 -9.45
C ILE A 75 23.27 1.44 -9.75
N GLU A 76 23.34 2.18 -10.87
CA GLU A 76 24.51 2.97 -11.28
C GLU A 76 24.31 4.47 -11.01
N SER A 77 23.16 4.86 -10.47
CA SER A 77 22.85 6.27 -10.25
C SER A 77 23.55 6.80 -8.99
N PRO A 78 23.88 8.11 -8.95
CA PRO A 78 24.54 8.71 -7.79
C PRO A 78 23.75 8.56 -6.48
N GLU A 79 22.42 8.43 -6.57
CA GLU A 79 21.51 8.42 -5.43
C GLU A 79 21.27 7.02 -4.87
N TYR A 80 21.69 5.95 -5.58
CA TYR A 80 21.42 4.56 -5.22
C TYR A 80 21.78 4.23 -3.77
N GLU A 81 23.02 4.51 -3.36
CA GLU A 81 23.51 4.16 -2.02
C GLU A 81 22.79 4.95 -0.92
N THR A 82 22.45 6.22 -1.17
CA THR A 82 21.71 7.04 -0.20
C THR A 82 20.26 6.55 -0.08
N THR A 83 19.60 6.24 -1.19
CA THR A 83 18.25 5.66 -1.18
C THR A 83 18.25 4.30 -0.50
N LYS A 84 19.22 3.43 -0.81
CA LYS A 84 19.36 2.13 -0.17
C LYS A 84 19.52 2.26 1.34
N HIS A 85 20.47 3.08 1.79
CA HIS A 85 20.69 3.32 3.22
C HIS A 85 19.40 3.80 3.91
N LEU A 86 18.75 4.83 3.37
CA LEU A 86 17.51 5.38 3.92
C LEU A 86 16.42 4.30 4.06
N LEU A 87 16.20 3.49 3.03
CA LEU A 87 15.09 2.54 3.01
C LEU A 87 15.37 1.28 3.86
N GLU A 88 16.63 0.88 3.99
CA GLU A 88 17.05 -0.30 4.78
C GLU A 88 17.29 0.02 6.27
N GLU A 89 17.26 1.30 6.68
CA GLU A 89 17.34 1.71 8.09
C GLU A 89 16.21 1.09 8.94
N GLU A 90 16.55 0.55 10.12
CA GLU A 90 15.63 -0.20 10.99
C GLU A 90 14.40 0.63 11.42
N ASN A 91 14.59 1.94 11.62
CA ASN A 91 13.54 2.88 11.99
C ASN A 91 12.81 3.50 10.79
N THR A 92 13.20 3.17 9.55
CA THR A 92 12.47 3.61 8.36
C THR A 92 11.26 2.73 8.10
N VAL A 93 10.12 3.37 7.81
CA VAL A 93 8.88 2.73 7.39
C VAL A 93 8.51 3.27 6.01
N VAL A 94 8.59 2.40 5.00
CA VAL A 94 8.18 2.71 3.63
C VAL A 94 6.66 2.59 3.52
N ILE A 95 5.99 3.67 3.16
CA ILE A 95 4.55 3.72 2.98
C ILE A 95 4.27 3.71 1.48
N CYS A 96 3.47 2.74 1.05
CA CYS A 96 3.05 2.57 -0.34
C CYS A 96 1.54 2.28 -0.38
N HIS A 97 0.96 2.31 -1.58
CA HIS A 97 -0.40 1.85 -1.82
C HIS A 97 -0.35 0.57 -2.66
N ASN A 98 -0.61 -0.60 -2.04
CA ASN A 98 -0.23 -1.92 -2.54
C ASN A 98 1.27 -2.22 -2.38
N ALA A 99 1.80 -2.03 -1.17
CA ALA A 99 3.23 -2.04 -0.85
C ALA A 99 4.00 -3.29 -1.31
N GLN A 100 3.34 -4.45 -1.42
CA GLN A 100 3.95 -5.67 -1.94
C GLN A 100 4.59 -5.45 -3.32
N PHE A 101 3.96 -4.62 -4.16
CA PHE A 101 4.42 -4.33 -5.52
C PHE A 101 5.73 -3.53 -5.50
N ASP A 102 5.74 -2.33 -4.92
CA ASP A 102 6.91 -1.46 -4.87
C ASP A 102 8.08 -2.12 -4.12
N VAL A 103 7.79 -2.81 -3.01
CA VAL A 103 8.80 -3.56 -2.27
C VAL A 103 9.41 -4.68 -3.12
N ALA A 104 8.62 -5.35 -3.98
CA ALA A 104 9.16 -6.37 -4.89
C ALA A 104 10.07 -5.75 -5.96
N ILE A 105 9.73 -4.56 -6.49
CA ILE A 105 10.56 -3.81 -7.42
C ILE A 105 11.88 -3.40 -6.75
N LEU A 106 11.83 -2.81 -5.56
CA LEU A 106 13.02 -2.43 -4.79
C LEU A 106 13.93 -3.64 -4.50
N LYS A 107 13.35 -4.80 -4.17
CA LYS A 107 14.11 -6.05 -3.96
C LYS A 107 14.87 -6.50 -5.20
N ARG A 108 14.31 -6.32 -6.40
CA ARG A 108 14.98 -6.61 -7.68
C ARG A 108 16.13 -5.63 -7.95
N GLU A 109 16.07 -4.43 -7.38
CA GLU A 109 17.16 -3.45 -7.37
C GLU A 109 18.12 -3.63 -6.17
N ASN A 110 18.04 -4.76 -5.47
CA ASN A 110 18.83 -5.09 -4.28
C ASN A 110 18.62 -4.15 -3.09
N ILE A 111 17.44 -3.56 -2.93
CA ILE A 111 17.03 -2.76 -1.76
C ILE A 111 15.94 -3.52 -1.01
N ARG A 112 16.11 -3.68 0.31
CA ARG A 112 15.16 -4.40 1.17
C ARG A 112 14.63 -3.49 2.27
N PRO A 113 13.52 -2.77 2.04
CA PRO A 113 12.92 -1.92 3.07
C PRO A 113 12.74 -2.65 4.40
N ALA A 114 13.19 -2.03 5.51
CA ALA A 114 13.14 -2.65 6.83
C ALA A 114 11.70 -2.87 7.31
N ASN A 115 10.87 -1.84 7.13
CA ASN A 115 9.45 -1.88 7.46
C ASN A 115 8.61 -1.29 6.32
N SER A 116 7.34 -1.69 6.27
CA SER A 116 6.38 -1.09 5.35
C SER A 116 4.98 -0.96 5.95
N ILE A 117 4.25 0.03 5.45
CA ILE A 117 2.81 0.22 5.63
C ILE A 117 2.15 0.19 4.27
N ASP A 118 1.09 -0.59 4.14
CA ASP A 118 0.27 -0.67 2.93
C ASP A 118 -1.06 0.04 3.14
N THR A 119 -1.20 1.23 2.54
CA THR A 119 -2.44 2.01 2.67
C THR A 119 -3.65 1.34 2.02
N LEU A 120 -3.47 0.45 1.03
CA LEU A 120 -4.58 -0.33 0.47
C LEU A 120 -5.17 -1.26 1.53
N ARG A 121 -4.31 -1.93 2.31
CA ARG A 121 -4.73 -2.81 3.41
C ARG A 121 -5.40 -2.04 4.52
N LEU A 122 -4.87 -0.87 4.89
CA LEU A 122 -5.49 0.00 5.87
C LEU A 122 -6.89 0.46 5.44
N VAL A 123 -7.05 0.89 4.19
CA VAL A 123 -8.35 1.31 3.67
C VAL A 123 -9.36 0.16 3.71
N ARG A 124 -8.96 -1.05 3.30
CA ARG A 124 -9.82 -2.25 3.37
C ARG A 124 -10.16 -2.64 4.81
N PHE A 125 -9.21 -2.49 5.73
CA PHE A 125 -9.42 -2.74 7.16
C PHE A 125 -10.48 -1.79 7.73
N LEU A 126 -10.48 -0.53 7.26
CA LEU A 126 -11.48 0.47 7.62
C LEU A 126 -12.81 0.34 6.84
N ASP A 127 -12.88 -0.54 5.85
CA ASP A 127 -14.06 -0.82 5.01
C ASP A 127 -14.42 -2.32 5.04
N PRO A 128 -14.71 -2.88 6.23
CA PRO A 128 -14.88 -4.32 6.41
C PRO A 128 -16.05 -4.90 5.61
N ASP A 129 -17.08 -4.08 5.35
CA ASP A 129 -18.27 -4.48 4.59
C ASP A 129 -18.09 -4.32 3.06
N MET A 130 -16.94 -3.80 2.61
CA MET A 130 -16.64 -3.50 1.20
C MET A 130 -17.69 -2.58 0.58
N ILE A 131 -18.03 -1.51 1.30
CA ILE A 131 -19.01 -0.50 0.87
C ILE A 131 -18.44 0.30 -0.31
N MET A 132 -17.13 0.56 -0.30
CA MET A 132 -16.49 1.24 -1.42
C MET A 132 -16.40 0.33 -2.65
N GLU A 133 -16.69 0.90 -3.82
CA GLU A 133 -16.62 0.16 -5.10
C GLU A 133 -15.20 -0.29 -5.41
N LYS A 134 -14.21 0.58 -5.17
CA LYS A 134 -12.80 0.36 -5.45
C LYS A 134 -11.95 0.98 -4.35
N HIS A 135 -10.71 0.50 -4.25
CA HIS A 135 -9.75 0.99 -3.26
C HIS A 135 -8.43 1.44 -3.88
N ASN A 136 -8.31 1.49 -5.22
CA ASN A 136 -7.08 1.99 -5.85
C ASN A 136 -6.87 3.48 -5.56
N LEU A 137 -5.61 3.92 -5.57
CA LEU A 137 -5.21 5.25 -5.12
C LEU A 137 -5.94 6.38 -5.86
N GLN A 138 -6.08 6.30 -7.19
CA GLN A 138 -6.76 7.33 -7.97
C GLN A 138 -8.27 7.37 -7.71
N TYR A 139 -8.92 6.22 -7.49
CA TYR A 139 -10.31 6.20 -7.05
C TYR A 139 -10.46 6.86 -5.68
N LEU A 140 -9.58 6.56 -4.73
CA LEU A 140 -9.59 7.18 -3.40
C LEU A 140 -9.28 8.68 -3.44
N ARG A 141 -8.38 9.11 -4.32
CA ARG A 141 -8.10 10.54 -4.58
C ARG A 141 -9.38 11.29 -4.88
N TYR A 142 -10.17 10.81 -5.85
CA TYR A 142 -11.42 11.48 -6.23
C TYR A 142 -12.52 11.30 -5.18
N LEU A 143 -12.71 10.09 -4.65
CA LEU A 143 -13.75 9.81 -3.65
C LEU A 143 -13.58 10.66 -2.38
N LEU A 144 -12.34 10.86 -1.95
CA LEU A 144 -12.02 11.58 -0.71
C LEU A 144 -11.63 13.05 -0.96
N GLU A 145 -11.63 13.47 -2.23
CA GLU A 145 -11.25 14.81 -2.67
C GLU A 145 -9.84 15.23 -2.22
N LEU A 146 -8.89 14.29 -2.22
CA LEU A 146 -7.54 14.51 -1.65
C LEU A 146 -6.78 15.61 -2.38
N ASP A 147 -6.98 15.76 -3.69
CA ASP A 147 -6.30 16.79 -4.47
C ASP A 147 -6.73 18.22 -4.14
N LYS A 148 -7.82 18.41 -3.40
CA LYS A 148 -8.20 19.73 -2.88
C LYS A 148 -7.37 20.16 -1.66
N ASP A 149 -6.66 19.23 -1.03
CA ASP A 149 -5.82 19.49 0.15
C ASP A 149 -4.37 19.89 -0.23
N THR A 150 -4.10 20.12 -1.53
CA THR A 150 -2.79 20.55 -2.04
C THR A 150 -2.92 21.58 -3.17
N SER A 151 -1.94 22.47 -3.28
CA SER A 151 -1.80 23.39 -4.42
C SER A 151 -0.97 22.79 -5.56
N GLU A 152 -0.35 21.63 -5.36
CA GLU A 152 0.49 20.98 -6.36
C GLU A 152 -0.35 20.46 -7.52
N LYS A 153 0.20 20.57 -8.74
CA LYS A 153 -0.38 19.92 -9.91
C LYS A 153 -0.17 18.40 -9.78
N ILE A 154 -1.25 17.64 -9.69
CA ILE A 154 -1.20 16.18 -9.60
C ILE A 154 -1.42 15.57 -10.99
N GLU A 155 -0.37 15.00 -11.54
CA GLU A 155 -0.44 14.11 -12.70
C GLU A 155 -0.65 12.69 -12.19
N ALA A 156 -1.76 12.05 -12.57
CA ALA A 156 -2.05 10.69 -12.14
C ALA A 156 -1.16 9.70 -12.91
N HIS A 157 -0.77 8.60 -12.26
CA HIS A 157 0.14 7.60 -12.85
C HIS A 157 1.50 8.21 -13.20
N ASP A 158 1.97 9.09 -12.32
CA ASP A 158 3.33 9.57 -12.23
C ASP A 158 3.77 9.40 -10.78
N ALA A 159 4.98 8.88 -10.56
CA ALA A 159 5.41 8.51 -9.22
C ALA A 159 5.38 9.69 -8.24
N LYS A 160 5.71 10.92 -8.68
CA LYS A 160 5.64 12.11 -7.84
C LYS A 160 4.20 12.45 -7.48
N GLY A 161 3.30 12.46 -8.48
CA GLY A 161 1.88 12.72 -8.26
C GLY A 161 1.27 11.75 -7.25
N ASP A 162 1.59 10.47 -7.39
CA ASP A 162 1.04 9.41 -6.55
C ASP A 162 1.63 9.44 -5.12
N VAL A 163 2.91 9.78 -4.94
CA VAL A 163 3.51 10.05 -3.61
C VAL A 163 2.78 11.18 -2.87
N ILE A 164 2.40 12.26 -3.55
CA ILE A 164 1.68 13.39 -2.93
C ILE A 164 0.30 12.93 -2.45
N ILE A 165 -0.45 12.22 -3.29
CA ILE A 165 -1.77 11.69 -2.94
C ILE A 165 -1.68 10.66 -1.82
N LEU A 166 -0.64 9.82 -1.84
CA LEU A 166 -0.37 8.82 -0.83
C LEU A 166 -0.12 9.45 0.55
N GLU A 167 0.68 10.53 0.62
CA GLU A 167 0.89 11.27 1.87
C GLU A 167 -0.42 11.82 2.44
N LEU A 168 -1.27 12.41 1.58
CA LEU A 168 -2.57 12.96 1.98
C LEU A 168 -3.53 11.86 2.46
N LEU A 169 -3.60 10.74 1.74
CA LEU A 169 -4.38 9.57 2.16
C LEU A 169 -3.90 9.07 3.52
N PHE A 170 -2.59 8.88 3.69
CA PHE A 170 -2.01 8.40 4.93
C PHE A 170 -2.32 9.33 6.12
N LYS A 171 -2.18 10.64 5.96
CA LYS A 171 -2.54 11.63 7.00
C LYS A 171 -4.00 11.49 7.43
N ARG A 172 -4.90 11.20 6.48
CA ARG A 172 -6.32 10.96 6.76
C ARG A 172 -6.56 9.64 7.49
N LEU A 173 -5.88 8.57 7.08
CA LEU A 173 -5.93 7.26 7.74
C LEU A 173 -5.40 7.34 9.17
N LEU A 174 -4.25 7.98 9.39
CA LEU A 174 -3.65 8.20 10.70
C LEU A 174 -4.64 8.94 11.63
N LYS A 175 -5.26 10.02 11.14
CA LYS A 175 -6.29 10.76 11.89
C LYS A 175 -7.51 9.89 12.22
N LYS A 176 -7.95 9.03 11.31
CA LYS A 176 -9.08 8.11 11.55
C LYS A 176 -8.69 7.07 12.61
N MET A 177 -7.49 6.51 12.53
CA MET A 177 -7.00 5.52 13.49
C MET A 177 -6.77 6.09 14.90
N ARG A 178 -6.32 7.35 15.03
CA ARG A 178 -6.31 8.09 16.32
C ARG A 178 -7.67 8.11 17.02
N GLY A 179 -8.75 8.11 16.23
CA GLY A 179 -10.12 8.11 16.75
C GLY A 179 -10.69 6.73 17.11
N LEU A 180 -9.93 5.65 16.88
CA LEU A 180 -10.34 4.29 17.22
C LEU A 180 -9.78 3.88 18.59
N PRO A 181 -10.52 3.10 19.39
CA PRO A 181 -9.99 2.56 20.63
C PRO A 181 -8.93 1.50 20.33
N ILE A 182 -7.65 1.88 20.38
CA ILE A 182 -6.55 0.91 20.34
C ILE A 182 -6.46 0.29 21.73
N ALA A 183 -6.44 -1.04 21.82
CA ALA A 183 -6.33 -1.71 23.10
C ALA A 183 -5.05 -1.28 23.81
N ASN A 184 -5.20 -0.64 24.99
CA ASN A 184 -4.08 -0.28 25.83
C ASN A 184 -3.26 -1.53 26.17
N SER A 185 -1.95 -1.38 26.05
CA SER A 185 -0.87 -2.38 26.12
C SER A 185 -0.75 -3.20 27.42
N ASN A 186 -1.79 -3.30 28.26
CA ASN A 186 -1.75 -4.14 29.45
C ASN A 186 -2.89 -5.14 29.61
N VAL A 187 -4.04 -5.01 28.93
CA VAL A 187 -5.06 -6.08 28.83
C VAL A 187 -5.97 -5.75 27.64
N GLY A 188 -5.78 -6.33 26.44
CA GLY A 188 -6.77 -6.14 25.37
C GLY A 188 -6.32 -6.54 23.98
N LEU A 189 -7.23 -7.14 23.22
CA LEU A 189 -7.03 -7.70 21.88
C LEU A 189 -6.81 -6.60 20.82
N PRO A 190 -6.04 -6.86 19.75
CA PRO A 190 -5.80 -5.92 18.65
C PRO A 190 -7.09 -5.40 18.00
N LEU A 191 -7.02 -4.25 17.31
CA LEU A 191 -8.16 -3.78 16.52
C LEU A 191 -8.51 -4.86 15.47
N THR A 192 -9.78 -5.22 15.41
CA THR A 192 -10.33 -6.17 14.45
C THR A 192 -11.31 -5.46 13.53
N ASN A 193 -11.49 -5.96 12.31
CA ASN A 193 -12.43 -5.42 11.31
C ASN A 193 -13.85 -5.18 11.87
N SER A 194 -14.31 -5.99 12.83
CA SER A 194 -15.63 -5.85 13.47
C SER A 194 -15.77 -4.62 14.39
N ASN A 195 -14.66 -4.00 14.80
CA ASN A 195 -14.65 -2.83 15.68
C ASN A 195 -14.54 -1.50 14.89
N VAL A 196 -14.67 -1.56 13.56
CA VAL A 196 -14.36 -0.44 12.67
C VAL A 196 -15.55 -0.12 11.78
N GLY A 197 -15.91 1.16 11.71
CA GLY A 197 -16.99 1.64 10.85
C GLY A 197 -16.66 2.98 10.18
N LEU A 198 -17.09 3.14 8.93
CA LEU A 198 -17.18 4.44 8.25
C LEU A 198 -18.53 5.11 8.61
N PRO A 199 -18.60 6.46 8.62
CA PRO A 199 -17.96 7.33 7.63
C PRO A 199 -16.67 7.99 8.15
N LEU A 200 -15.82 8.47 7.23
CA LEU A 200 -14.63 9.30 7.48
C LEU A 200 -15.02 10.74 7.94
N THR A 201 -16.19 10.89 8.58
CA THR A 201 -16.63 12.13 9.21
C THR A 201 -15.90 12.34 10.54
N PRO A 202 -15.69 13.59 10.99
CA PRO A 202 -15.10 13.86 12.29
C PRO A 202 -15.95 13.21 13.39
N SER A 203 -15.38 12.25 14.12
CA SER A 203 -16.00 11.77 15.35
C SER A 203 -15.88 12.86 16.42
N LYS A 204 -16.99 13.18 17.09
CA LYS A 204 -16.98 13.90 18.36
C LYS A 204 -16.90 12.86 19.47
N GLY A 205 -15.72 12.67 20.07
CA GLY A 205 -15.57 11.77 21.21
C GLY A 205 -14.14 11.78 21.73
N GLY A 206 -13.99 12.05 23.03
CA GLY A 206 -12.70 12.16 23.72
C GLY A 206 -11.86 10.89 23.58
N GLY A 207 -10.74 11.02 22.88
CA GLY A 207 -9.76 9.95 22.72
C GLY A 207 -8.91 9.80 23.98
N ILE A 208 -8.57 8.55 24.30
CA ILE A 208 -7.37 8.25 25.07
C ILE A 208 -6.19 8.76 24.24
N ASP A 209 -5.25 9.48 24.85
CA ASP A 209 -4.05 9.99 24.19
C ASP A 209 -3.11 8.82 23.87
N ILE A 210 -3.34 8.16 22.73
CA ILE A 210 -2.50 7.09 22.19
C ILE A 210 -1.43 7.77 21.34
N SER A 211 -0.16 7.44 21.59
CA SER A 211 0.95 8.05 20.85
C SER A 211 0.93 7.63 19.38
N ASP A 212 1.41 8.51 18.50
CA ASP A 212 1.48 8.21 17.07
C ASP A 212 2.32 6.96 16.79
N GLU A 213 3.37 6.71 17.57
CA GLU A 213 4.20 5.51 17.44
C GLU A 213 3.40 4.22 17.57
N ALA A 214 2.49 4.13 18.55
CA ALA A 214 1.64 2.95 18.73
C ALA A 214 0.67 2.76 17.57
N ILE A 215 0.19 3.86 16.98
CA ILE A 215 -0.69 3.82 15.80
C ILE A 215 0.09 3.37 14.57
N ILE A 216 1.31 3.87 14.38
CA ILE A 216 2.21 3.43 13.30
C ILE A 216 2.54 1.94 13.43
N GLU A 217 2.81 1.45 14.65
CA GLU A 217 3.03 0.03 14.92
C GLU A 217 1.81 -0.83 14.58
N GLU A 218 0.60 -0.35 14.91
CA GLU A 218 -0.64 -1.02 14.54
C GLU A 218 -0.89 -1.00 13.02
N MET A 219 -0.60 0.12 12.34
CA MET A 219 -0.67 0.22 10.88
C MET A 219 0.29 -0.79 10.21
N MET A 220 1.51 -0.94 10.74
CA MET A 220 2.46 -1.94 10.28
C MET A 220 1.95 -3.37 10.51
N ARG A 221 1.31 -3.65 11.66
CA ARG A 221 0.70 -4.96 11.94
C ARG A 221 -0.41 -5.29 10.93
N ILE A 222 -1.37 -4.39 10.74
CA ILE A 222 -2.47 -4.55 9.76
C ILE A 222 -1.92 -4.78 8.34
N SER A 223 -0.82 -4.10 8.00
CA SER A 223 -0.19 -4.23 6.69
C SER A 223 0.45 -5.60 6.45
N LYS A 224 0.83 -6.33 7.52
CA LYS A 224 1.50 -7.64 7.44
C LYS A 224 0.54 -8.82 7.60
N GLU A 225 -0.58 -8.63 8.28
CA GLU A 225 -1.53 -9.72 8.56
C GLU A 225 -2.42 -10.04 7.37
N PRO A 226 -2.64 -11.34 7.03
CA PRO A 226 -3.56 -11.73 5.98
C PRO A 226 -4.96 -11.11 6.14
N MET A 227 -5.54 -10.66 5.03
CA MET A 227 -6.84 -10.00 5.01
C MET A 227 -7.90 -10.83 4.30
N LEU A 228 -9.16 -10.68 4.72
CA LEU A 228 -10.28 -11.26 4.02
C LEU A 228 -10.49 -10.58 2.67
N ILE A 229 -10.58 -11.39 1.62
CA ILE A 229 -10.90 -10.95 0.28
C ILE A 229 -12.43 -10.96 0.12
N GLY A 230 -13.00 -9.79 -0.16
CA GLY A 230 -14.45 -9.64 -0.24
C GLY A 230 -15.09 -10.20 -1.52
N LYS A 231 -14.40 -10.15 -2.66
CA LYS A 231 -14.95 -10.54 -3.98
C LYS A 231 -13.92 -11.30 -4.82
N PHE A 232 -14.40 -12.22 -5.65
CA PHE A 232 -13.57 -12.83 -6.69
C PHE A 232 -13.30 -11.83 -7.82
N ALA A 233 -12.04 -11.78 -8.28
CA ALA A 233 -11.62 -11.00 -9.44
C ALA A 233 -11.26 -11.88 -10.65
N PHE A 234 -11.53 -13.19 -10.57
CA PHE A 234 -11.18 -14.18 -11.59
C PHE A 234 -12.07 -15.42 -11.50
N GLY A 235 -11.94 -16.30 -12.48
CA GLY A 235 -12.55 -17.63 -12.49
C GLY A 235 -14.06 -17.62 -12.63
N LYS A 236 -14.68 -18.77 -12.33
CA LYS A 236 -16.12 -19.04 -12.50
C LYS A 236 -17.02 -18.00 -11.81
N HIS A 237 -16.59 -17.49 -10.67
CA HIS A 237 -17.37 -16.60 -9.79
C HIS A 237 -16.90 -15.15 -9.83
N ASN A 238 -16.21 -14.73 -10.89
CA ASN A 238 -15.72 -13.35 -11.04
C ASN A 238 -16.82 -12.32 -10.76
N GLY A 239 -16.53 -11.35 -9.87
CA GLY A 239 -17.44 -10.31 -9.42
C GLY A 239 -18.33 -10.67 -8.23
N LYS A 240 -18.49 -11.95 -7.88
CA LYS A 240 -19.30 -12.38 -6.73
C LYS A 240 -18.57 -12.20 -5.41
N ARG A 241 -19.32 -11.98 -4.31
CA ARG A 241 -18.73 -11.94 -2.96
C ARG A 241 -18.30 -13.33 -2.54
N VAL A 242 -17.17 -13.43 -1.85
CA VAL A 242 -16.67 -14.72 -1.37
C VAL A 242 -17.65 -15.35 -0.37
N ALA A 243 -18.27 -14.53 0.49
CA ALA A 243 -19.31 -14.96 1.42
C ALA A 243 -20.53 -15.60 0.70
N ASP A 244 -20.99 -15.04 -0.41
CA ASP A 244 -22.13 -15.57 -1.15
C ASP A 244 -21.77 -16.92 -1.81
N VAL A 245 -20.56 -17.01 -2.39
CA VAL A 245 -20.07 -18.26 -3.01
C VAL A 245 -19.81 -19.34 -1.95
N ALA A 246 -19.45 -18.98 -0.72
CA ALA A 246 -19.32 -19.94 0.38
C ALA A 246 -20.63 -20.69 0.66
N VAL A 247 -21.77 -20.01 0.50
CA VAL A 247 -23.10 -20.61 0.64
C VAL A 247 -23.53 -21.31 -0.66
N GLU A 248 -23.33 -20.68 -1.82
CA GLU A 248 -23.83 -21.19 -3.11
C GLU A 248 -23.01 -22.37 -3.69
N ASP A 249 -21.69 -22.36 -3.52
CA ASP A 249 -20.76 -23.31 -4.14
C ASP A 249 -19.51 -23.54 -3.24
N PRO A 250 -19.69 -24.11 -2.03
CA PRO A 250 -18.58 -24.38 -1.10
C PRO A 250 -17.52 -25.33 -1.69
N GLY A 251 -17.91 -26.21 -2.62
CA GLY A 251 -16.99 -27.09 -3.34
C GLY A 251 -15.96 -26.32 -4.17
N TYR A 252 -16.33 -25.19 -4.77
CA TYR A 252 -15.39 -24.31 -5.47
C TYR A 252 -14.36 -23.69 -4.53
N LEU A 253 -14.76 -23.27 -3.32
CA LEU A 253 -13.83 -22.73 -2.32
C LEU A 253 -12.84 -23.80 -1.87
N GLN A 254 -13.31 -25.02 -1.62
CA GLN A 254 -12.45 -26.14 -1.23
C GLN A 254 -11.41 -26.48 -2.31
N TRP A 255 -11.85 -26.53 -3.57
CA TRP A 255 -10.96 -26.72 -4.72
C TRP A 255 -9.92 -25.59 -4.81
N LEU A 256 -10.38 -24.34 -4.73
CA LEU A 256 -9.50 -23.19 -4.84
C LEU A 256 -8.48 -23.15 -3.70
N LEU A 257 -8.87 -23.49 -2.47
CA LEU A 257 -7.96 -23.57 -1.33
C LEU A 257 -6.85 -24.59 -1.57
N THR A 258 -7.20 -25.76 -2.13
CA THR A 258 -6.20 -26.78 -2.51
C THR A 258 -5.25 -26.24 -3.57
N GLN A 259 -5.74 -25.55 -4.60
CA GLN A 259 -4.90 -24.94 -5.64
C GLN A 259 -3.95 -23.88 -5.06
N LYS A 260 -4.46 -22.99 -4.20
CA LYS A 260 -3.68 -21.89 -3.62
C LYS A 260 -2.58 -22.38 -2.70
N ARG A 261 -2.82 -23.46 -1.95
CA ARG A 261 -1.79 -24.13 -1.12
C ARG A 261 -0.71 -24.85 -1.93
N GLN A 262 -0.98 -25.17 -3.20
CA GLN A 262 -0.02 -25.80 -4.11
C GLN A 262 0.77 -24.78 -4.95
N SER A 263 0.54 -23.47 -4.75
CA SER A 263 1.27 -22.42 -5.44
C SER A 263 2.78 -22.49 -5.17
N GLU A 264 3.58 -22.26 -6.20
CA GLU A 264 5.04 -22.12 -6.07
C GLU A 264 5.45 -20.87 -5.26
N ASN A 265 4.50 -19.95 -5.03
CA ASN A 265 4.68 -18.77 -4.18
C ASN A 265 3.53 -18.63 -3.17
N PRO A 266 3.56 -19.40 -2.07
CA PRO A 266 2.49 -19.40 -1.06
C PRO A 266 2.26 -18.04 -0.40
N ASP A 267 3.31 -17.23 -0.24
CA ASP A 267 3.22 -15.89 0.37
C ASP A 267 2.34 -14.95 -0.45
N SER A 268 2.38 -15.08 -1.79
CA SER A 268 1.50 -14.32 -2.68
C SER A 268 0.02 -14.75 -2.59
N GLU A 269 -0.25 -15.91 -2.00
CA GLU A 269 -1.59 -16.48 -1.87
C GLU A 269 -2.13 -16.43 -0.43
N ALA A 270 -1.38 -15.83 0.50
CA ALA A 270 -1.71 -15.81 1.92
C ALA A 270 -3.11 -15.24 2.21
N ASP A 271 -3.49 -14.13 1.55
CA ASP A 271 -4.82 -13.52 1.70
C ASP A 271 -5.93 -14.46 1.20
N TRP A 272 -5.74 -15.14 0.06
CA TRP A 272 -6.70 -16.11 -0.46
C TRP A 272 -6.82 -17.34 0.44
N ILE A 273 -5.71 -17.90 0.89
CA ILE A 273 -5.69 -19.04 1.80
C ILE A 273 -6.43 -18.68 3.10
N HIS A 274 -6.09 -17.54 3.70
CA HIS A 274 -6.75 -17.05 4.91
C HIS A 274 -8.26 -16.86 4.71
N THR A 275 -8.66 -16.23 3.60
CA THR A 275 -10.08 -15.99 3.27
C THR A 275 -10.85 -17.30 3.13
N LEU A 276 -10.31 -18.25 2.36
CA LEU A 276 -10.99 -19.51 2.08
C LEU A 276 -11.10 -20.36 3.35
N GLU A 277 -10.06 -20.40 4.19
CA GLU A 277 -10.11 -21.06 5.49
C GLU A 277 -11.13 -20.43 6.44
N HIS A 278 -11.27 -19.11 6.43
CA HIS A 278 -12.27 -18.43 7.25
C HIS A 278 -13.69 -18.85 6.88
N PHE A 279 -14.04 -18.82 5.59
CA PHE A 279 -15.38 -19.15 5.11
C PHE A 279 -15.69 -20.65 5.04
N LEU A 280 -14.68 -21.53 5.03
CA LEU A 280 -14.89 -23.00 5.07
C LEU A 280 -14.97 -23.56 6.50
N LYS A 281 -14.62 -22.78 7.53
CA LYS A 281 -14.74 -23.16 8.95
C LYS A 281 -16.11 -22.81 9.56
N THR A 282 -16.93 -22.05 8.83
CA THR A 282 -18.27 -21.61 9.23
C THR A 282 -19.34 -22.50 8.64
#